data_AF-A0A3S0PFZ7-F1
#
_entry.id   AF-A0A3S0PFZ7-F1
#
_cell.length_a   1.000
_cell.length_b   1.000
_cell.length_c   1.000
_cell.angle_alpha   90.00
_cell.angle_beta   90.00
_cell.angle_gamma   90.00
#
_symmetry.space_group_name_H-M   'P 1'
#
loop_
_entity.id
_entity.type
_entity.pdbx_description
1 polymer ?
#
loop_
_entity_poly.entity_id
_entity_poly.type
_entity_poly.pdbx_seq_one_letter_code
_entity_poly.pdbx_strand_id
1 'polypeptide(L)'
;MKASWIKIPLLVSVLVAWSSNFSAYARSNANASIAQEKLCAANKVTQTNEIAARLAPIKSIKDLNAYIARTPAADSPLDYLSPEAKNRFISSLQFNGKGITSFSYADLEAELTPSQIYKLLSLFGMQRTVPFMKGARVVDDTDKMIMAVPMGDPCGGGRGTGQSSKRS
;
A
#
# COMPACT_ATOMS: atom_id res chain seq x y z
N MET A 1 -72.90 -7.57 48.16
CA MET A 1 -72.75 -6.10 48.18
C MET A 1 -71.27 -5.76 48.11
N LYS A 2 -70.94 -4.71 47.34
CA LYS A 2 -69.69 -4.52 46.59
C LYS A 2 -68.48 -4.20 47.49
N ALA A 3 -67.45 -5.05 47.47
CA ALA A 3 -66.18 -4.80 48.14
C ALA A 3 -65.24 -3.97 47.26
N SER A 4 -65.19 -2.69 47.59
CA SER A 4 -64.05 -1.76 47.59
C SER A 4 -62.80 -2.13 46.77
N TRP A 5 -62.81 -1.69 45.51
CA TRP A 5 -61.76 -1.05 44.72
C TRP A 5 -60.33 -1.04 45.29
N ILE A 6 -59.52 -1.87 44.66
CA ILE A 6 -58.05 -1.90 44.66
C ILE A 6 -57.48 -0.52 44.33
N LYS A 7 -56.74 0.11 45.26
CA LYS A 7 -55.80 1.19 44.95
C LYS A 7 -54.40 0.59 44.88
N ILE A 8 -53.98 0.17 43.69
CA ILE A 8 -52.56 -0.14 43.42
C ILE A 8 -51.83 1.20 43.30
N PRO A 9 -50.90 1.54 44.21
CA PRO A 9 -50.03 2.68 43.99
C PRO A 9 -49.05 2.33 42.86
N LEU A 10 -49.11 3.13 41.80
CA LEU A 10 -48.09 3.28 40.76
C LEU A 10 -46.72 3.53 41.40
N LEU A 11 -45.91 2.48 41.60
CA LEU A 11 -44.48 2.61 41.86
C LEU A 11 -43.73 1.38 41.32
N VAL A 12 -43.67 1.26 40.01
CA VAL A 12 -42.61 0.51 39.33
C VAL A 12 -42.10 1.36 38.17
N SER A 13 -41.22 2.30 38.49
CA SER A 13 -40.37 3.00 37.52
C SER A 13 -38.92 2.64 37.80
N VAL A 14 -38.63 1.33 37.85
CA VAL A 14 -37.26 0.84 37.86
C VAL A 14 -36.73 0.92 36.43
N LEU A 15 -35.87 1.93 36.21
CA LEU A 15 -34.76 1.97 35.25
C LEU A 15 -34.99 1.24 33.91
N VAL A 16 -35.58 1.92 32.92
CA VAL A 16 -35.41 1.51 31.53
C VAL A 16 -34.97 2.71 30.68
N ALA A 17 -33.79 2.52 30.09
CA ALA A 17 -33.29 3.13 28.86
C ALA A 17 -32.76 4.58 28.91
N TRP A 18 -31.67 4.78 29.67
CA TRP A 18 -30.55 5.60 29.15
C TRP A 18 -29.78 4.76 28.11
N SER A 19 -30.30 4.58 26.90
CA SER A 19 -29.61 3.77 25.87
C SER A 19 -29.18 4.54 24.62
N SER A 20 -29.39 5.85 24.54
CA SER A 20 -28.99 6.62 23.35
C SER A 20 -27.51 7.00 23.29
N ASN A 21 -26.74 6.90 24.38
CA ASN A 21 -25.35 7.41 24.41
C ASN A 21 -24.24 6.36 24.32
N PHE A 22 -24.56 5.06 24.31
CA PHE A 22 -23.53 4.03 24.17
C PHE A 22 -22.87 4.01 22.78
N SER A 23 -23.57 4.53 21.76
CA SER A 23 -23.14 4.51 20.36
C SER A 23 -22.05 5.54 20.03
N ALA A 24 -22.00 6.68 20.74
CA ALA A 24 -21.04 7.74 20.45
C ALA A 24 -19.60 7.37 20.83
N TYR A 25 -19.40 6.74 21.99
CA TYR A 25 -18.09 6.24 22.44
C TYR A 25 -17.59 5.08 21.57
N ALA A 26 -18.50 4.21 21.09
CA ALA A 26 -18.17 3.12 20.17
C ALA A 26 -17.88 3.57 18.72
N ARG A 27 -18.19 4.82 18.36
CA ARG A 27 -17.86 5.40 17.05
C ARG A 27 -16.54 6.17 17.08
N SER A 28 -16.22 6.82 18.20
CA SER A 28 -14.95 7.56 18.37
C SER A 28 -13.75 6.62 18.49
N ASN A 29 -13.88 5.51 19.22
CA ASN A 29 -12.81 4.51 19.33
C ASN A 29 -12.49 3.82 17.98
N ALA A 30 -13.51 3.53 17.16
CA ALA A 30 -13.35 3.00 15.81
C ALA A 30 -12.61 4.00 14.90
N ASN A 31 -13.00 5.28 14.92
CA ASN A 31 -12.34 6.32 14.13
C ASN A 31 -10.88 6.56 14.53
N ALA A 32 -10.57 6.53 15.84
CA ALA A 32 -9.19 6.63 16.34
C ALA A 32 -8.33 5.45 15.88
N SER A 33 -8.87 4.22 15.91
CA SER A 33 -8.15 3.03 15.44
C SER A 33 -7.84 3.06 13.93
N ILE A 34 -8.79 3.53 13.10
CA ILE A 34 -8.59 3.66 11.65
C ILE A 34 -7.56 4.76 11.33
N ALA A 35 -7.56 5.87 12.07
CA ALA A 35 -6.58 6.94 11.88
C ALA A 35 -5.15 6.45 12.23
N GLN A 36 -5.01 5.67 13.29
CA GLN A 36 -3.73 5.11 13.73
C GLN A 36 -3.19 4.07 12.74
N GLU A 37 -4.06 3.22 12.19
CA GLU A 37 -3.71 2.25 11.15
C GLU A 37 -3.20 2.95 9.87
N LYS A 38 -3.92 3.97 9.40
CA LYS A 38 -3.53 4.76 8.22
C LYS A 38 -2.19 5.46 8.40
N LEU A 39 -1.95 6.05 9.57
CA LEU A 39 -0.70 6.74 9.86
C LEU A 39 0.49 5.77 9.87
N CYS A 40 0.33 4.61 10.49
CA CYS A 40 1.38 3.61 10.52
C CYS A 40 1.62 2.98 9.13
N ALA A 41 0.56 2.74 8.33
CA ALA A 41 0.67 2.34 6.93
C ALA A 41 1.48 3.35 6.12
N ALA A 42 1.14 4.64 6.24
CA ALA A 42 1.82 5.73 5.57
C ALA A 42 3.28 5.84 6.01
N ASN A 43 3.58 5.72 7.31
CA ASN A 43 4.95 5.79 7.82
C ASN A 43 5.81 4.64 7.30
N LYS A 44 5.28 3.41 7.31
CA LYS A 44 5.98 2.23 6.78
C LYS A 44 6.26 2.39 5.28
N VAL A 45 5.27 2.87 4.54
CA VAL A 45 5.40 3.21 3.12
C VAL A 45 6.50 4.25 2.90
N THR A 46 6.53 5.33 3.67
CA THR A 46 7.57 6.36 3.56
C THR A 46 8.95 5.80 3.90
N GLN A 47 9.07 5.02 4.97
CA GLN A 47 10.34 4.42 5.38
C GLN A 47 10.90 3.46 4.31
N THR A 48 10.05 2.60 3.74
CA THR A 48 10.47 1.70 2.64
C THR A 48 10.94 2.46 1.41
N ASN A 49 10.37 3.64 1.13
CA ASN A 49 10.81 4.50 0.01
C ASN A 49 12.16 5.10 0.25
N GLU A 50 12.36 5.62 1.46
CA GLU A 50 13.64 6.18 1.81
C GLU A 50 14.73 5.12 1.77
N ILE A 51 14.45 3.89 2.24
CA ILE A 51 15.40 2.77 2.13
C ILE A 51 15.68 2.45 0.66
N ALA A 52 14.65 2.28 -0.17
CA ALA A 52 14.81 2.00 -1.60
C ALA A 52 15.62 3.09 -2.32
N ALA A 53 15.30 4.36 -2.08
CA ALA A 53 16.02 5.49 -2.66
C ALA A 53 17.47 5.57 -2.16
N ARG A 54 17.74 5.26 -0.89
CA ARG A 54 19.11 5.25 -0.33
C ARG A 54 19.95 4.11 -0.90
N LEU A 55 19.35 2.95 -1.14
CA LEU A 55 20.03 1.77 -1.68
C LEU A 55 20.08 1.74 -3.22
N ALA A 56 19.38 2.64 -3.89
CA ALA A 56 19.35 2.73 -5.35
C ALA A 56 20.77 2.90 -5.93
N PRO A 57 21.17 2.06 -6.91
CA PRO A 57 22.45 2.21 -7.60
C PRO A 57 22.59 3.51 -8.40
N ILE A 58 21.48 4.02 -8.96
CA ILE A 58 21.48 5.19 -9.85
C ILE A 58 20.67 6.32 -9.23
N LYS A 59 21.35 7.40 -8.84
CA LYS A 59 20.73 8.57 -8.20
C LYS A 59 20.87 9.85 -9.00
N SER A 60 21.64 9.83 -10.09
CA SER A 60 21.91 10.99 -10.94
C SER A 60 22.15 10.59 -12.40
N ILE A 61 22.11 11.56 -13.31
CA ILE A 61 22.53 11.38 -14.71
C ILE A 61 23.95 10.84 -14.82
N LYS A 62 24.85 11.31 -13.94
CA LYS A 62 26.24 10.84 -13.92
C LYS A 62 26.31 9.37 -13.56
N ASP A 63 25.54 8.93 -12.57
CA ASP A 63 25.48 7.52 -12.16
C ASP A 63 24.87 6.65 -13.25
N LEU A 64 23.86 7.16 -13.97
CA LEU A 64 23.22 6.48 -15.09
C LEU A 64 24.20 6.28 -16.25
N ASN A 65 24.86 7.35 -16.68
CA ASN A 65 25.86 7.28 -17.76
C ASN A 65 27.00 6.34 -17.38
N ALA A 66 27.46 6.44 -16.13
CA ALA A 66 28.47 5.52 -15.63
C ALA A 66 27.92 4.09 -15.65
N TYR A 67 26.72 3.80 -15.12
CA TYR A 67 26.11 2.46 -15.15
C TYR A 67 26.05 1.87 -16.56
N ILE A 68 25.60 2.65 -17.55
CA ILE A 68 25.52 2.23 -18.96
C ILE A 68 26.93 1.91 -19.51
N ALA A 69 27.95 2.69 -19.16
CA ALA A 69 29.30 2.47 -19.67
C ALA A 69 30.00 1.21 -19.11
N ARG A 70 29.66 0.78 -17.89
CA ARG A 70 30.30 -0.38 -17.21
C ARG A 70 29.46 -1.65 -17.25
N THR A 71 28.17 -1.57 -17.60
CA THR A 71 27.28 -2.74 -17.65
C THR A 71 27.08 -3.16 -19.09
N PRO A 72 27.44 -4.40 -19.47
CA PRO A 72 27.11 -4.94 -20.78
C PRO A 72 25.60 -4.88 -21.06
N ALA A 73 25.23 -4.59 -22.30
CA ALA A 73 23.83 -4.51 -22.73
C ALA A 73 23.03 -5.78 -22.37
N ALA A 74 23.61 -6.96 -22.57
CA ALA A 74 22.96 -8.24 -22.28
C ALA A 74 22.58 -8.44 -20.80
N ASP A 75 23.28 -7.76 -19.88
CA ASP A 75 23.09 -7.90 -18.43
C ASP A 75 22.27 -6.75 -17.84
N SER A 76 21.96 -5.72 -18.63
CA SER A 76 21.27 -4.54 -18.15
C SER A 76 19.75 -4.71 -18.20
N PRO A 77 19.01 -4.45 -17.10
CA PRO A 77 17.56 -4.34 -17.14
C PRO A 77 17.04 -3.23 -18.08
N LEU A 78 17.89 -2.27 -18.45
CA LEU A 78 17.54 -1.25 -19.46
C LEU A 78 17.33 -1.88 -20.84
N ASP A 79 18.00 -3.00 -21.14
CA ASP A 79 17.93 -3.71 -22.42
C ASP A 79 16.71 -4.63 -22.55
N TYR A 80 15.84 -4.69 -21.54
CA TYR A 80 14.51 -5.27 -21.75
C TYR A 80 13.67 -4.42 -22.72
N LEU A 81 13.94 -3.11 -22.78
CA LEU A 81 13.29 -2.19 -23.71
C LEU A 81 13.95 -2.26 -25.08
N SER A 82 13.14 -2.09 -26.13
CA SER A 82 13.63 -1.81 -27.47
C SER A 82 14.56 -0.59 -27.46
N PRO A 83 15.55 -0.48 -28.36
CA PRO A 83 16.50 0.63 -28.37
C PRO A 83 15.82 2.01 -28.39
N GLU A 84 14.72 2.15 -29.12
CA GLU A 84 13.97 3.41 -29.18
C GLU A 84 13.22 3.72 -27.88
N ALA A 85 12.52 2.73 -27.33
CA ALA A 85 11.81 2.87 -26.05
C ALA A 85 12.77 3.17 -24.90
N LYS A 86 13.94 2.52 -24.88
CA LYS A 86 15.02 2.81 -23.93
C LYS A 86 15.46 4.26 -24.00
N ASN A 87 15.69 4.79 -25.20
CA ASN A 87 16.07 6.18 -25.38
C ASN A 87 14.97 7.14 -24.89
N ARG A 88 13.71 6.92 -25.27
CA ARG A 88 12.58 7.73 -24.79
C ARG A 88 12.42 7.67 -23.27
N PHE A 89 12.55 6.48 -22.69
CA PHE A 89 12.51 6.30 -21.25
C PHE A 89 13.63 7.09 -20.55
N ILE A 90 14.88 6.92 -20.98
CA ILE A 90 16.04 7.64 -20.42
C ILE A 90 15.86 9.16 -20.54
N SER A 91 15.41 9.64 -21.70
CA SER A 91 15.14 11.07 -21.93
C SER A 91 14.00 11.62 -21.08
N SER A 92 13.07 10.77 -20.65
CA SER A 92 11.96 11.17 -19.77
C SER A 92 12.34 11.28 -18.29
N LEU A 93 13.51 10.75 -17.89
CA LEU A 93 13.93 10.72 -16.50
C LEU A 93 14.25 12.12 -15.98
N GLN A 94 13.58 12.53 -14.91
CA GLN A 94 13.89 13.75 -14.19
C GLN A 94 14.50 13.41 -12.84
N PHE A 95 15.66 14.00 -12.56
CA PHE A 95 16.41 13.79 -11.33
C PHE A 95 16.38 15.03 -10.45
N ASN A 96 16.40 14.83 -9.14
CA ASN A 96 16.65 15.84 -8.12
C ASN A 96 17.82 15.41 -7.20
N GLY A 97 18.10 16.17 -6.14
CA GLY A 97 19.17 15.86 -5.19
C GLY A 97 19.00 14.55 -4.39
N LYS A 98 17.88 13.84 -4.53
CA LYS A 98 17.58 12.58 -3.84
C LYS A 98 17.40 11.38 -4.78
N GLY A 99 17.37 11.59 -6.11
CA GLY A 99 17.12 10.54 -7.10
C GLY A 99 16.10 10.94 -8.15
N ILE A 100 15.38 9.98 -8.70
CA ILE A 100 14.35 10.21 -9.72
C ILE A 100 13.07 10.78 -9.09
N THR A 101 12.51 11.81 -9.73
CA THR A 101 11.22 12.41 -9.36
C THR A 101 10.09 12.01 -10.28
N SER A 102 10.37 11.84 -11.57
CA SER A 102 9.37 11.54 -12.60
C SER A 102 10.02 10.86 -13.80
N PHE A 103 9.20 10.10 -14.52
CA PHE A 103 9.56 9.37 -15.74
C PHE A 103 8.27 8.95 -16.45
N SER A 104 8.36 8.63 -17.74
CA SER A 104 7.22 8.15 -18.52
C SER A 104 6.97 6.65 -18.28
N TYR A 105 5.70 6.26 -18.20
CA TYR A 105 5.29 4.85 -18.04
C TYR A 105 4.94 4.18 -19.38
N ALA A 106 4.73 4.98 -20.44
CA ALA A 106 4.13 4.50 -21.68
C ALA A 106 4.90 3.32 -22.30
N ASP A 107 6.21 3.48 -22.47
CA ASP A 107 7.06 2.44 -23.04
C ASP A 107 7.25 1.24 -22.09
N LEU A 108 7.24 1.48 -20.77
CA LEU A 108 7.35 0.42 -19.76
C LEU A 108 6.12 -0.49 -19.81
N GLU A 109 4.92 0.09 -19.84
CA GLU A 109 3.66 -0.66 -19.91
C GLU A 109 3.48 -1.37 -21.26
N ALA A 110 3.91 -0.74 -22.35
CA ALA A 110 3.75 -1.28 -23.69
C ALA A 110 4.64 -2.50 -23.97
N GLU A 111 5.88 -2.49 -23.48
CA GLU A 111 6.88 -3.50 -23.86
C GLU A 111 7.15 -4.54 -22.77
N LEU A 112 7.01 -4.17 -21.48
CA LEU A 112 7.54 -4.95 -20.37
C LEU A 112 6.47 -5.64 -19.52
N THR A 113 6.88 -6.75 -18.92
CA THR A 113 6.14 -7.40 -17.83
C THR A 113 6.38 -6.70 -16.49
N PRO A 114 5.45 -6.77 -15.51
CA PRO A 114 5.65 -6.20 -14.18
C PRO A 114 6.98 -6.59 -13.52
N SER A 115 7.42 -7.84 -13.66
CA SER A 115 8.71 -8.30 -13.13
C SER A 115 9.91 -7.63 -13.80
N GLN A 116 9.86 -7.42 -15.12
CA GLN A 116 10.91 -6.68 -15.83
C GLN A 116 10.94 -5.22 -15.42
N ILE A 117 9.78 -4.57 -15.33
CA ILE A 117 9.66 -3.19 -14.87
C ILE A 117 10.19 -3.07 -13.43
N TYR A 118 9.85 -4.02 -12.55
CA TYR A 118 10.33 -4.04 -11.17
C TYR A 118 11.86 -4.05 -11.11
N LYS A 119 12.50 -4.94 -11.87
CA LYS A 119 13.96 -5.02 -11.95
C LYS A 119 14.57 -3.72 -12.49
N LEU A 120 14.00 -3.17 -13.56
CA LEU A 120 14.46 -1.91 -14.15
C LEU A 120 14.35 -0.75 -13.15
N LEU A 121 13.19 -0.57 -12.52
CA LEU A 121 12.95 0.52 -11.59
C LEU A 121 13.70 0.36 -10.26
N SER A 122 14.11 -0.86 -9.91
CA SER A 122 14.97 -1.10 -8.74
C SER A 122 16.35 -0.46 -8.86
N LEU A 123 16.84 -0.24 -10.09
CA LEU A 123 18.08 0.52 -10.34
C LEU A 123 17.99 1.96 -9.81
N PHE A 124 16.77 2.48 -9.73
CA PHE A 124 16.47 3.85 -9.33
C PHE A 124 15.75 3.94 -7.97
N GLY A 125 15.47 2.81 -7.31
CA GLY A 125 14.71 2.77 -6.06
C GLY A 125 13.20 3.05 -6.24
N MET A 126 12.67 2.89 -7.45
CA MET A 126 11.28 3.25 -7.82
C MET A 126 10.37 2.04 -8.04
N GLN A 127 10.83 0.82 -7.72
CA GLN A 127 10.13 -0.45 -7.96
C GLN A 127 8.74 -0.56 -7.32
N ARG A 128 8.46 0.21 -6.27
CA ARG A 128 7.13 0.29 -5.63
C ARG A 128 6.05 0.95 -6.47
N THR A 129 6.43 1.58 -7.59
CA THR A 129 5.48 2.26 -8.48
C THR A 129 4.82 1.30 -9.47
N VAL A 130 5.38 0.10 -9.65
CA VAL A 130 4.88 -0.91 -10.59
C VAL A 130 3.39 -1.25 -10.38
N PRO A 131 2.84 -1.40 -9.16
CA PRO A 131 1.42 -1.68 -8.98
C PRO A 131 0.48 -0.62 -9.60
N PHE A 132 0.96 0.60 -9.85
CA PHE A 132 0.17 1.66 -10.49
C PHE A 132 0.18 1.58 -12.02
N MET A 133 1.01 0.72 -12.61
CA MET A 133 1.17 0.55 -14.06
C MET A 133 0.21 -0.52 -14.59
N LYS A 134 -1.08 -0.18 -14.63
CA LYS A 134 -2.15 -1.13 -14.97
C LYS A 134 -2.16 -1.56 -16.44
N GLY A 135 -1.40 -0.89 -17.31
CA GLY A 135 -1.25 -1.27 -18.71
C GLY A 135 -0.24 -2.39 -18.95
N ALA A 136 0.61 -2.73 -17.98
CA ALA A 136 1.68 -3.71 -18.14
C ALA A 136 1.14 -5.14 -18.35
N ARG A 137 1.77 -5.89 -19.27
CA ARG A 137 1.38 -7.26 -19.59
C ARG A 137 1.81 -8.23 -18.48
N VAL A 138 0.84 -8.74 -17.72
CA VAL A 138 1.05 -9.79 -16.71
C VAL A 138 1.20 -11.15 -17.38
N VAL A 139 2.31 -11.84 -17.15
CA VAL A 139 2.61 -13.14 -17.78
C VAL A 139 2.59 -14.28 -16.78
N ASP A 140 3.04 -14.07 -15.54
CA ASP A 140 3.16 -15.13 -14.54
C ASP A 140 2.59 -14.74 -13.16
N ASP A 141 2.72 -15.64 -12.18
CA ASP A 141 2.24 -15.40 -10.82
C ASP A 141 3.11 -14.39 -10.06
N THR A 142 4.39 -14.26 -10.41
CA THR A 142 5.28 -13.23 -9.83
C THR A 142 4.81 -11.84 -10.24
N ASP A 143 4.44 -11.66 -11.50
CA ASP A 143 3.86 -10.42 -12.01
C ASP A 143 2.56 -10.07 -11.27
N LYS A 144 1.69 -11.05 -11.02
CA LYS A 144 0.46 -10.84 -10.24
C LYS A 144 0.79 -10.40 -8.81
N MET A 145 1.79 -11.00 -8.17
CA MET A 145 2.24 -10.63 -6.83
C MET A 145 2.81 -9.21 -6.80
N ILE A 146 3.57 -8.81 -7.81
CA ILE A 146 4.11 -7.45 -7.92
C ILE A 146 2.98 -6.44 -8.13
N MET A 147 1.99 -6.78 -8.95
CA MET A 147 0.84 -5.91 -9.22
C MET A 147 -0.17 -5.86 -8.07
N ALA A 148 -0.10 -6.82 -7.14
CA ALA A 148 -0.88 -6.79 -5.93
C ALA A 148 -0.39 -5.62 -5.05
N VAL A 149 -1.28 -4.65 -4.84
CA VAL A 149 -1.07 -3.67 -3.77
C VAL A 149 -1.01 -4.50 -2.48
N PRO A 150 0.01 -4.35 -1.62
CA PRO A 150 0.06 -5.05 -0.34
C PRO A 150 -1.13 -4.58 0.52
N MET A 151 -2.25 -5.28 0.38
CA MET A 151 -3.49 -5.16 1.15
C MET A 151 -3.37 -6.04 2.40
N GLY A 152 -2.26 -5.91 3.13
CA GLY A 152 -2.05 -6.58 4.40
C GLY A 152 -1.80 -5.52 5.45
N ASP A 153 -2.59 -5.54 6.53
CA ASP A 153 -2.48 -4.65 7.69
C ASP A 153 -1.01 -4.36 7.99
N PRO A 154 -0.48 -3.19 7.59
CA PRO A 154 0.96 -2.91 7.72
C PRO A 154 1.39 -2.80 9.19
N CYS A 155 0.40 -2.80 10.09
CA CYS A 155 0.43 -2.42 11.48
C CYS A 155 -0.41 -3.36 12.36
N GLY A 156 -0.56 -4.63 11.95
CA GLY A 156 -1.36 -5.62 12.67
C GLY A 156 -0.98 -5.75 14.14
N GLY A 157 -1.78 -5.13 15.02
CA GLY A 157 -1.94 -5.56 16.39
C GLY A 157 -2.86 -6.77 16.39
N GLY A 158 -2.34 -7.93 16.82
CA GLY A 158 -3.04 -9.20 16.79
C GLY A 158 -4.43 -9.12 17.43
N ARG A 159 -5.48 -9.18 16.62
CA ARG A 159 -6.77 -9.66 17.10
C ARG A 159 -6.70 -11.17 17.10
N GLY A 160 -6.26 -11.72 18.23
CA GLY A 160 -6.49 -13.13 18.54
C GLY A 160 -7.98 -13.40 18.46
N THR A 161 -8.43 -13.94 17.33
CA THR A 161 -9.76 -14.53 17.22
C THR A 161 -9.73 -15.79 18.07
N GLY A 162 -10.08 -15.63 19.35
CA GLY A 162 -10.51 -16.70 20.23
C GLY A 162 -11.78 -17.31 19.64
N GLN A 163 -11.59 -18.16 18.63
CA GLN A 163 -12.63 -18.90 17.97
C GLN A 163 -12.89 -20.16 18.80
N SER A 164 -14.00 -20.13 19.54
CA SER A 164 -14.91 -21.26 19.73
C SER A 164 -14.27 -22.64 20.01
N SER A 165 -14.09 -22.97 21.29
CA SER A 165 -14.16 -24.37 21.73
C SER A 165 -15.53 -24.60 22.37
N LYS A 166 -16.53 -24.87 21.54
CA LYS A 166 -17.63 -25.77 21.91
C LYS A 166 -17.12 -27.20 21.67
N ARG A 167 -16.86 -27.93 22.74
CA ARG A 167 -16.93 -29.39 22.85
C ARG A 167 -17.61 -29.64 24.19
N SER A 168 -18.91 -29.96 24.15
CA SER A 168 -19.45 -31.32 24.26
C SER A 168 -19.30 -31.84 25.68
#